data_AF-A0A0F9D7M0-F1
#
_entry.id   AF-A0A0F9D7M0-F1
#
_cell.length_a   1.000
_cell.length_b   1.000
_cell.length_c   1.000
_cell.angle_alpha   90.00
_cell.angle_beta   90.00
_cell.angle_gamma   90.00
#
_symmetry.space_group_name_H-M   'P 1'
#
loop_
_entity.id
_entity.type
_entity.pdbx_description
1 polymer ?
#
loop_
_entity_poly.entity_id
_entity_poly.type
_entity_poly.pdbx_seq_one_letter_code
_entity_poly.pdbx_strand_id
1 'polypeptide(L)'
;MKTLIFLTIILWASSLYAQPFLISDPQTSAEEYVVTIDGVESISSAQDLGDGTVRLYHDLAGVSDGLHNVEVKARNVWGSSTPVPFSFEKILPGVPVNIGLER
;
A
#
# COMPACT_ATOMS: atom_id res chain seq x y z
N MET A 1 -7.88 36.60 -18.92
CA MET A 1 -7.06 36.39 -17.71
C MET A 1 -7.76 35.51 -16.66
N LYS A 2 -9.05 35.74 -16.35
CA LYS A 2 -9.83 34.88 -15.42
C LYS A 2 -9.89 33.39 -15.79
N THR A 3 -9.96 33.07 -17.08
CA THR A 3 -9.98 31.69 -17.60
C THR A 3 -8.65 30.95 -17.45
N LEU A 4 -7.51 31.65 -17.47
CA LEU A 4 -6.18 31.04 -17.35
C LEU A 4 -5.91 30.57 -15.90
N ILE A 5 -6.41 31.32 -14.91
CA ILE A 5 -6.29 30.99 -13.48
C ILE A 5 -7.12 29.74 -13.13
N PHE A 6 -8.30 29.59 -13.73
CA PHE A 6 -9.14 28.40 -13.54
C PHE A 6 -8.46 27.12 -14.06
N LEU A 7 -7.76 27.20 -15.19
CA LEU A 7 -7.08 26.04 -15.79
C LEU A 7 -5.90 25.57 -14.92
N THR A 8 -5.15 26.49 -14.34
CA THR A 8 -4.02 26.17 -13.43
C THR A 8 -4.46 25.48 -12.13
N ILE A 9 -5.64 25.82 -11.59
CA ILE A 9 -6.19 25.19 -10.38
C ILE A 9 -6.64 23.75 -10.68
N ILE A 10 -7.21 23.50 -11.86
CA ILE A 10 -7.64 22.15 -12.29
C ILE A 10 -6.43 21.25 -12.55
N LEU A 11 -5.34 21.79 -13.12
CA LEU A 11 -4.12 21.01 -13.40
C LEU A 11 -3.37 20.57 -12.13
N TRP A 12 -3.39 21.38 -11.06
CA TRP A 12 -2.80 21.02 -9.77
C TRP A 12 -3.53 19.85 -9.06
N ALA A 13 -4.81 19.62 -9.36
CA ALA A 13 -5.61 18.57 -8.73
C ALA A 13 -5.28 17.15 -9.23
N SER A 14 -4.43 16.99 -10.25
CA SER A 14 -4.26 15.71 -10.97
C SER A 14 -3.12 14.81 -10.48
N SER A 15 -2.45 15.13 -9.36
CA SER A 15 -1.39 14.28 -8.80
C SER A 15 -1.94 13.17 -7.89
N LEU A 16 -2.94 12.44 -8.34
CA LEU A 16 -3.37 11.18 -7.71
C LEU A 16 -2.60 10.04 -8.37
N TYR A 17 -1.31 9.91 -8.03
CA TYR A 17 -0.57 8.69 -8.34
C TYR A 17 -1.17 7.56 -7.50
N ALA A 18 -1.50 6.44 -8.16
CA ALA A 18 -1.81 5.21 -7.43
C ALA A 18 -0.53 4.80 -6.68
N GLN A 19 -0.53 4.99 -5.36
CA GLN A 19 0.59 4.59 -4.51
C GLN A 19 0.50 3.08 -4.23
N PRO A 20 1.64 2.37 -4.23
CA PRO A 20 1.65 0.95 -3.92
C PRO A 20 1.21 0.72 -2.47
N PHE A 21 0.55 -0.41 -2.24
CA PHE A 21 0.09 -0.81 -0.92
C PHE A 21 0.35 -2.31 -0.70
N LEU A 22 0.56 -2.68 0.56
CA LEU A 22 0.62 -4.07 1.00
C LEU A 22 -0.72 -4.45 1.62
N ILE A 23 -1.26 -5.59 1.20
CA ILE A 23 -2.55 -6.11 1.62
C ILE A 23 -2.40 -7.58 2.05
N SER A 24 -3.20 -8.00 3.03
CA SER A 24 -3.33 -9.42 3.39
C SER A 24 -4.65 -9.98 2.88
N ASP A 25 -4.73 -11.31 2.84
CA ASP A 25 -6.01 -11.99 2.77
C ASP A 25 -6.89 -11.63 3.98
N PRO A 26 -8.24 -11.69 3.84
CA PRO A 26 -9.16 -11.50 4.94
C PRO A 26 -8.95 -12.54 6.06
N GLN A 27 -8.97 -12.09 7.31
CA GLN A 27 -8.84 -12.95 8.49
C GLN A 27 -9.71 -12.45 9.65
N THR A 28 -9.91 -13.28 10.66
CA THR A 28 -10.70 -12.93 11.85
C THR A 28 -9.81 -12.53 13.02
N SER A 29 -10.36 -11.73 13.94
CA SER A 29 -9.79 -11.47 15.27
C SER A 29 -8.49 -10.65 15.33
N ALA A 30 -7.97 -10.12 14.21
CA ALA A 30 -6.89 -9.13 14.25
C ALA A 30 -7.43 -7.73 14.56
N GLU A 31 -6.74 -6.98 15.41
CA GLU A 31 -7.07 -5.57 15.70
C GLU A 31 -6.09 -4.62 14.99
N GLU A 32 -4.86 -5.08 14.80
CA GLU A 32 -3.81 -4.35 14.09
C GLU A 32 -2.77 -5.31 13.51
N TYR A 33 -1.90 -4.77 12.68
CA TYR A 33 -0.79 -5.45 12.04
C TYR A 33 0.49 -4.68 12.31
N VAL A 34 1.53 -5.40 12.67
CA VAL A 34 2.88 -4.85 12.78
C VAL A 34 3.63 -5.28 11.54
N VAL A 35 4.06 -4.28 10.76
CA VAL A 35 4.78 -4.44 9.49
C VAL A 35 6.20 -3.97 9.69
N THR A 36 7.17 -4.85 9.49
CA THR A 36 8.60 -4.56 9.57
C THR A 36 9.17 -4.56 8.17
N ILE A 37 9.71 -3.43 7.70
CA ILE A 37 10.37 -3.31 6.39
C ILE A 37 11.82 -2.95 6.64
N ASP A 38 12.75 -3.80 6.22
CA ASP A 38 14.20 -3.64 6.41
C ASP A 38 14.60 -3.30 7.87
N GLY A 39 13.91 -3.93 8.83
CA GLY A 39 14.13 -3.74 10.27
C GLY A 39 13.41 -2.52 10.88
N VAL A 40 12.66 -1.75 10.09
CA VAL A 40 11.85 -0.62 10.58
C VAL A 40 10.41 -1.08 10.79
N GLU A 41 9.95 -1.08 12.05
CA GLU A 41 8.57 -1.42 12.41
C GLU A 41 7.60 -0.24 12.20
N SER A 42 6.41 -0.57 11.73
CA SER A 42 5.26 0.32 11.61
C SER A 42 3.98 -0.44 11.97
N ILE A 43 2.96 0.29 12.43
CA ILE A 43 1.69 -0.29 12.87
C ILE A 43 0.58 0.17 11.92
N SER A 44 -0.26 -0.78 11.50
CA SER A 44 -1.46 -0.50 10.70
C SER A 44 -2.68 -1.09 11.40
N SER A 45 -3.68 -0.26 11.65
CA SER A 45 -4.96 -0.72 12.17
C SER A 45 -5.60 -1.71 11.20
N ALA A 46 -6.31 -2.71 11.73
CA ALA A 46 -7.02 -3.64 10.89
C ALA A 46 -8.17 -2.95 10.13
N GLN A 47 -8.24 -3.15 8.83
CA GLN A 47 -9.33 -2.64 7.99
C GLN A 47 -10.49 -3.63 8.02
N ASP A 48 -11.64 -3.21 8.55
CA ASP A 48 -12.90 -3.97 8.52
C ASP A 48 -13.46 -4.04 7.09
N LEU A 49 -13.88 -5.24 6.68
CA LEU A 49 -14.47 -5.52 5.37
C LEU A 49 -16.00 -5.61 5.39
N GLY A 50 -16.63 -5.54 6.57
CA GLY A 50 -18.09 -5.53 6.73
C GLY A 50 -18.74 -6.91 6.69
N ASP A 51 -17.97 -7.98 6.59
CA ASP A 51 -18.43 -9.38 6.60
C ASP A 51 -17.95 -10.16 7.85
N GLY A 52 -17.47 -9.44 8.86
CA GLY A 52 -16.88 -10.02 10.07
C GLY A 52 -15.40 -10.39 9.93
N THR A 53 -14.80 -10.12 8.77
CA THR A 53 -13.36 -10.25 8.56
C THR A 53 -12.67 -8.89 8.47
N VAL A 54 -11.37 -8.90 8.75
CA VAL A 54 -10.49 -7.75 8.65
C VAL A 54 -9.29 -8.08 7.78
N ARG A 55 -8.58 -7.07 7.30
CA ARG A 55 -7.32 -7.24 6.57
C ARG A 55 -6.30 -6.17 6.91
N LEU A 56 -5.04 -6.45 6.57
CA LEU A 56 -4.00 -5.44 6.48
C LEU A 56 -4.27 -4.55 5.27
N TYR A 57 -4.13 -3.24 5.44
CA TYR A 57 -3.90 -2.29 4.36
C TYR A 57 -2.79 -1.34 4.80
N HIS A 58 -1.61 -1.48 4.21
CA HIS A 58 -0.42 -0.71 4.57
C HIS A 58 0.09 0.08 3.38
N ASP A 59 0.23 1.40 3.53
CA ASP A 59 0.70 2.30 2.49
C ASP A 59 2.22 2.21 2.33
N LEU A 60 2.69 2.03 1.10
CA LEU A 60 4.11 1.93 0.75
C LEU A 60 4.65 3.21 0.09
N ALA A 61 3.89 4.30 0.09
CA ALA A 61 4.30 5.59 -0.48
C ALA A 61 5.64 6.10 0.06
N GLY A 62 5.92 5.87 1.35
CA GLY A 62 7.16 6.29 2.00
C GLY A 62 8.34 5.33 1.82
N VAL A 63 8.12 4.16 1.20
CA VAL A 63 9.16 3.15 0.97
C VAL A 63 9.92 3.51 -0.31
N SER A 64 11.25 3.50 -0.26
CA SER A 64 12.10 3.77 -1.43
C SER A 64 11.90 2.70 -2.51
N ASP A 65 12.37 2.96 -3.72
CA ASP A 65 12.45 1.90 -4.73
C ASP A 65 13.60 0.95 -4.42
N GLY A 66 13.43 -0.34 -4.75
CA GLY A 66 14.43 -1.39 -4.51
C GLY A 66 13.86 -2.67 -3.92
N LEU A 67 14.77 -3.60 -3.58
CA LEU A 67 14.44 -4.86 -2.90
C LEU A 67 14.26 -4.61 -1.40
N HIS A 68 13.16 -5.13 -0.86
CA HIS A 68 12.79 -5.00 0.55
C HIS A 68 12.52 -6.35 1.18
N ASN A 69 13.00 -6.53 2.41
CA ASN A 69 12.62 -7.66 3.25
C ASN A 69 11.54 -7.21 4.22
N VAL A 70 10.47 -8.00 4.28
CA VAL A 70 9.27 -7.69 5.06
C VAL A 70 8.96 -8.81 6.03
N GLU A 71 8.54 -8.44 7.23
CA GLU A 71 7.89 -9.33 8.17
C GLU A 71 6.56 -8.72 8.62
N VAL A 72 5.48 -9.50 8.57
CA VAL A 72 4.16 -9.07 9.04
C VAL A 72 3.66 -10.01 10.13
N LYS A 73 3.12 -9.44 11.21
CA LYS A 73 2.39 -10.17 12.26
C LYS A 73 1.08 -9.44 12.58
N ALA A 74 -0.03 -10.19 12.65
CA ALA A 74 -1.29 -9.70 13.22
C ALA A 74 -1.21 -9.68 14.76
N ARG A 75 -1.84 -8.69 15.38
CA ARG A 75 -1.91 -8.51 16.85
C ARG A 75 -3.35 -8.19 17.30
N ASN A 76 -3.67 -8.64 18.49
CA ASN A 76 -4.87 -8.29 19.25
C ASN A 76 -4.56 -8.30 20.76
N VAL A 77 -5.58 -8.11 21.60
CA VAL A 77 -5.44 -8.14 23.07
C VAL A 77 -4.80 -9.42 23.66
N TRP A 78 -4.83 -10.55 22.93
CA TRP A 78 -4.24 -11.82 23.40
C TRP A 78 -2.77 -12.00 22.98
N GLY A 79 -2.26 -11.16 22.08
CA GLY A 79 -0.87 -11.18 21.66
C GLY A 79 -0.69 -11.06 20.15
N SER A 80 0.51 -11.46 19.68
CA SER A 80 0.89 -11.43 18.28
C SER A 80 0.98 -12.84 17.69
N SER A 81 0.59 -12.96 16.43
CA SER A 81 0.86 -14.14 15.61
C SER A 81 2.35 -14.30 15.29
N THR A 82 2.72 -15.48 14.80
CA THR A 82 4.06 -15.73 14.25
C THR A 82 4.29 -14.83 13.03
N PRO A 83 5.42 -14.09 12.96
CA PRO A 83 5.73 -13.27 11.79
C PRO A 83 5.88 -14.11 10.52
N VAL A 84 5.35 -13.60 9.40
CA VAL A 84 5.52 -14.21 8.08
C VAL A 84 6.52 -13.37 7.27
N PRO A 85 7.72 -13.89 6.99
CA PRO A 85 8.72 -13.19 6.20
C PRO A 85 8.46 -13.37 4.70
N PHE A 86 8.65 -12.30 3.93
CA PHE A 86 8.71 -12.33 2.47
C PHE A 86 9.53 -11.14 1.93
N SER A 87 9.87 -11.17 0.66
CA SER A 87 10.57 -10.07 0.00
C SER A 87 9.79 -9.59 -1.21
N PHE A 88 9.84 -8.29 -1.48
CA PHE A 88 9.29 -7.72 -2.71
C PHE A 88 10.26 -6.67 -3.28
N GLU A 89 10.15 -6.42 -4.59
CA GLU A 89 10.85 -5.32 -5.25
C GLU A 89 9.87 -4.20 -5.54
N LYS A 90 10.12 -3.00 -4.99
CA LYS A 90 9.37 -1.79 -5.34
C LYS A 90 10.02 -1.15 -6.55
N ILE A 91 9.33 -1.22 -7.69
CA ILE A 91 9.74 -0.55 -8.92
C ILE A 91 8.67 0.42 -9.39
N LEU A 92 9.09 1.61 -9.83
CA LEU A 92 8.21 2.49 -10.58
C LEU A 92 7.89 1.81 -11.92
N PRO A 93 6.61 1.57 -12.27
CA PRO A 93 6.27 0.98 -13.55
C PRO A 93 6.78 1.86 -14.69
N GLY A 94 7.42 1.23 -15.68
CA GLY A 94 7.77 1.91 -16.92
C GLY A 94 6.53 2.36 -17.69
N VAL A 95 6.71 3.30 -18.61
CA VAL A 95 5.66 3.66 -19.57
C VAL A 95 5.26 2.40 -20.33
N PRO A 96 3.96 2.03 -20.41
CA PRO A 96 3.57 0.82 -21.12
C PRO A 96 3.92 0.95 -22.60
N VAL A 97 4.52 -0.11 -23.15
CA VAL A 97 4.89 -0.22 -24.56
C VAL A 97 3.83 -1.04 -25.31
N ASN A 98 3.71 -0.83 -26.63
CA ASN A 98 2.80 -1.59 -27.52
C ASN A 98 1.29 -1.43 -27.24
N ILE A 99 0.84 -0.25 -26.79
CA ILE A 99 -0.59 0.04 -26.56
C ILE A 99 -1.33 0.46 -27.86
N GLY A 100 -0.82 0.10 -29.04
CA GLY A 100 -1.43 0.42 -30.33
C GLY A 100 -1.92 -0.84 -31.04
N LEU A 101 -3.09 -0.79 -31.69
CA LEU A 101 -3.50 -1.84 -32.61
C LEU A 101 -2.53 -1.81 -33.80
N GLU A 102 -1.68 -2.83 -33.91
CA GLU A 102 -0.87 -3.05 -35.11
C GLU A 102 -1.82 -3.20 -36.31
N ARG A 103 -1.49 -2.47 -37.38
CA ARG A 103 -2.40 -2.20 -38.50
C ARG A 103 -2.43 -3.34 -39.51
#